data_AF-A0A1H0P5C5-F1
#
_entry.id   AF-A0A1H0P5C5-F1
#
_cell.length_a   1.000
_cell.length_b   1.000
_cell.length_c   1.000
_cell.angle_alpha   90.00
_cell.angle_beta   90.00
_cell.angle_gamma   90.00
#
_symmetry.space_group_name_H-M   'P 1'
#
loop_
_entity.id
_entity.type
_entity.pdbx_description
1 polymer ?
#
loop_
_entity_poly.entity_id
_entity_poly.type
_entity_poly.pdbx_seq_one_letter_code
_entity_poly.pdbx_strand_id
1 'polypeptide(L)'
;MSVSRDLLEKDLYKVLGVPKDATEAEIKKAYRKLAREFHPDANKGDAKAEERFKEISEANDVLSDAKRRKEYDEGRALFGNGGFRPGPGPGGTGGFNFDLGDLFGGAGGGTAGTGQGGGFGGGLGDVFGGLFNRGGGTRVQPRRGQDIESEVTLSFTEAVDGATVPLRMSSQAPCKACSGTGDKNGTPRVCPTCVGTGQVSRGGGGGFSLTDPCVDCKGRGLIAENPCEVCHGSGRAKSSRTMQVRIPAGVTDGQRIRLRGKGAPGERGGPAGDLYVVVHVGRHPVFGRKEANLTVTVPVTFAEAALGGEIKVPTLGGPPVTLKLPAGTPNGRTLRARGKGAVRKDGSRGDLLVTVEVAVPGQTEGKALDALEAYREATADFDPRAELFKAAKGA
;
A
#
# COMPACT_ATOMS: atom_id res chain seq x y z
N MET A 1 34.01 9.94 -22.30
CA MET A 1 33.86 11.33 -21.80
C MET A 1 32.66 11.32 -20.87
N SER A 2 32.78 11.92 -19.68
CA SER A 2 31.70 11.87 -18.68
C SER A 2 30.49 12.67 -19.15
N VAL A 3 29.28 12.11 -18.99
CA VAL A 3 27.98 12.73 -19.36
C VAL A 3 27.85 14.16 -18.81
N SER A 4 28.47 14.43 -17.66
CA SER A 4 28.52 15.75 -17.01
C SER A 4 29.26 16.82 -17.82
N ARG A 5 30.22 16.44 -18.66
CA ARG A 5 31.02 17.37 -19.47
C ARG A 5 30.30 17.77 -20.76
N ASP A 6 29.59 16.83 -21.38
CA ASP A 6 28.82 17.10 -22.62
C ASP A 6 27.68 18.10 -22.38
N LEU A 7 27.08 18.07 -21.18
CA LEU A 7 26.03 19.02 -20.76
C LEU A 7 26.57 20.44 -20.54
N LEU A 8 27.83 20.61 -20.13
CA LEU A 8 28.48 21.92 -19.94
C LEU A 8 28.99 22.52 -21.27
N GLU A 9 29.30 21.67 -22.24
CA GLU A 9 29.72 22.08 -23.59
C GLU A 9 28.52 22.53 -24.46
N LYS A 10 27.33 21.92 -24.29
CA LYS A 10 26.10 22.29 -25.01
C LYS A 10 25.38 23.50 -24.40
N ASP A 11 24.81 24.38 -25.23
CA ASP A 11 24.02 25.52 -24.76
C ASP A 11 22.53 25.15 -24.63
N LEU A 12 22.13 24.70 -23.43
CA LEU A 12 20.76 24.22 -23.16
C LEU A 12 19.66 25.26 -23.46
N TYR A 13 19.97 26.56 -23.36
CA TYR A 13 19.05 27.63 -23.75
C TYR A 13 18.79 27.66 -25.25
N LYS A 14 19.83 27.42 -26.06
CA LYS A 14 19.70 27.33 -27.52
C LYS A 14 18.97 26.06 -27.95
N VAL A 15 19.12 24.96 -27.20
CA VAL A 15 18.39 23.70 -27.45
C VAL A 15 16.88 23.91 -27.30
N LEU A 16 16.45 24.66 -26.27
CA LEU A 16 15.04 25.02 -26.07
C LEU A 16 14.59 26.26 -26.87
N GLY A 17 15.50 26.95 -27.54
CA GLY A 17 15.21 28.15 -28.34
C GLY A 17 14.75 29.35 -27.52
N VAL A 18 15.22 29.47 -26.27
CA VAL A 18 14.87 30.55 -25.33
C VAL A 18 16.10 31.39 -24.97
N PRO A 19 15.94 32.68 -24.62
CA PRO A 19 17.06 33.49 -24.16
C PRO A 19 17.52 33.07 -22.76
N LYS A 20 18.75 33.43 -22.37
CA LYS A 20 19.36 33.02 -21.09
C LYS A 20 18.64 33.59 -19.86
N ASP A 21 18.02 34.74 -20.00
CA ASP A 21 17.21 35.42 -18.99
C ASP A 21 15.75 34.94 -18.95
N ALA A 22 15.38 33.93 -19.75
CA ALA A 22 14.03 33.39 -19.78
C ALA A 22 13.54 32.94 -18.39
N THR A 23 12.29 33.25 -18.09
CA THR A 23 11.61 32.82 -16.86
C THR A 23 11.29 31.33 -16.90
N GLU A 24 11.07 30.71 -15.74
CA GLU A 24 10.71 29.29 -15.63
C GLU A 24 9.43 28.95 -16.41
N ALA A 25 8.48 29.90 -16.46
CA ALA A 25 7.24 29.76 -17.22
C ALA A 25 7.50 29.72 -18.74
N GLU A 26 8.44 30.52 -19.25
CA GLU A 26 8.81 30.55 -20.67
C GLU A 26 9.57 29.27 -21.08
N ILE A 27 10.45 28.77 -20.22
CA ILE A 27 11.17 27.50 -20.40
C ILE A 27 10.18 26.33 -20.48
N LYS A 28 9.24 26.25 -19.52
CA LYS A 28 8.19 25.20 -19.53
C LYS A 28 7.27 25.31 -20.75
N LYS A 29 6.99 26.52 -21.23
CA LYS A 29 6.17 26.74 -22.43
C LYS A 29 6.90 26.31 -23.70
N ALA A 30 8.19 26.64 -23.83
CA ALA A 30 9.03 26.23 -24.95
C ALA A 30 9.19 24.70 -24.99
N TYR A 31 9.46 24.07 -23.85
CA TYR A 31 9.54 22.61 -23.73
C TYR A 31 8.24 21.94 -24.19
N ARG A 32 7.07 22.36 -23.69
CA ARG A 32 5.78 21.73 -24.08
C ARG A 32 5.50 21.85 -25.59
N LYS A 33 5.92 22.95 -26.22
CA LYS A 33 5.76 23.14 -27.67
C LYS A 33 6.65 22.16 -28.43
N LEU A 34 7.94 22.12 -28.10
CA LEU A 34 8.92 21.27 -28.77
C LEU A 34 8.70 19.77 -28.48
N ALA A 35 8.32 19.40 -27.25
CA ALA A 35 8.04 18.02 -26.88
C ALA A 35 6.81 17.46 -27.61
N ARG A 36 5.84 18.30 -27.97
CA ARG A 36 4.69 17.90 -28.80
C ARG A 36 5.07 17.76 -30.27
N GLU A 37 5.94 18.65 -30.76
CA GLU A 37 6.43 18.67 -32.15
C GLU A 37 7.35 17.49 -32.46
N PHE A 38 8.23 17.12 -31.53
CA PHE A 38 9.20 16.03 -31.67
C PHE A 38 8.83 14.76 -30.90
N HIS A 39 7.56 14.60 -30.50
CA HIS A 39 7.13 13.43 -29.72
C HIS A 39 7.37 12.11 -30.50
N PRO A 40 7.91 11.05 -29.87
CA PRO A 40 8.17 9.77 -30.54
C PRO A 40 6.92 9.12 -31.15
N ASP A 41 5.76 9.28 -30.50
CA ASP A 41 4.49 8.75 -31.03
C ASP A 41 3.97 9.49 -32.27
N ALA A 42 4.30 10.77 -32.42
CA ALA A 42 3.90 11.58 -33.56
C ALA A 42 4.88 11.44 -34.74
N ASN A 43 6.16 11.14 -34.45
CA ASN A 43 7.25 11.02 -35.42
C ASN A 43 7.88 9.62 -35.40
N LYS A 44 7.05 8.59 -35.60
CA LYS A 44 7.49 7.18 -35.52
C LYS A 44 8.51 6.87 -36.62
N GLY A 45 9.71 6.45 -36.22
CA GLY A 45 10.77 5.99 -37.13
C GLY A 45 11.72 7.09 -37.63
N ASP A 46 11.57 8.34 -37.18
CA ASP A 46 12.52 9.42 -37.46
C ASP A 46 13.58 9.52 -36.35
N ALA A 47 14.76 8.98 -36.61
CA ALA A 47 15.89 9.00 -35.67
C ALA A 47 16.34 10.42 -35.30
N LYS A 48 16.16 11.41 -36.19
CA LYS A 48 16.54 12.80 -35.92
C LYS A 48 15.55 13.48 -34.98
N ALA A 49 14.26 13.16 -35.09
CA ALA A 49 13.24 13.66 -34.17
C ALA A 49 13.43 13.07 -32.78
N GLU A 50 13.82 11.80 -32.67
CA GLU A 50 14.11 11.12 -31.40
C GLU A 50 15.35 11.70 -30.71
N GLU A 51 16.43 11.95 -31.46
CA GLU A 51 17.64 12.58 -30.94
C GLU A 51 17.36 14.01 -30.45
N ARG A 52 16.60 14.80 -31.24
CA ARG A 52 16.16 16.13 -30.83
C ARG A 52 15.29 16.10 -29.58
N PHE A 53 14.38 15.13 -29.46
CA PHE A 53 13.53 14.98 -28.29
C PHE A 53 14.34 14.66 -27.02
N LYS A 54 15.39 13.83 -27.13
CA LYS A 54 16.32 13.54 -26.03
C LYS A 54 17.03 14.82 -25.58
N GLU A 55 17.59 15.59 -26.50
CA GLU A 55 18.26 16.87 -26.17
C GLU A 55 17.31 17.89 -25.52
N ILE A 56 16.07 18.00 -26.01
CA ILE A 56 15.04 18.88 -25.45
C ILE A 56 14.65 18.46 -24.03
N SER A 57 14.59 17.16 -23.76
CA SER A 57 14.24 16.61 -22.45
C SER A 57 15.37 16.85 -21.44
N GLU A 58 16.62 16.58 -21.84
CA GLU A 58 17.81 16.84 -21.03
C GLU A 58 17.94 18.34 -20.68
N ALA A 59 17.70 19.22 -21.65
CA ALA A 59 17.73 20.67 -21.40
C ALA A 59 16.65 21.11 -20.40
N ASN A 60 15.44 20.55 -20.48
CA ASN A 60 14.37 20.86 -19.55
C ASN A 60 14.65 20.31 -18.13
N ASP A 61 15.24 19.13 -17.99
CA ASP A 61 15.54 18.52 -16.68
C ASP A 61 16.56 19.32 -15.85
N VAL A 62 17.42 20.09 -16.54
CA VAL A 62 18.38 20.99 -15.91
C VAL A 62 17.79 22.39 -15.73
N LEU A 63 17.15 22.95 -16.75
CA LEU A 63 16.69 24.35 -16.74
C LEU A 63 15.36 24.59 -16.01
N SER A 64 14.55 23.54 -15.80
CA SER A 64 13.25 23.67 -15.11
C SER A 64 13.36 23.70 -13.59
N ASP A 65 14.48 23.25 -13.02
CA ASP A 65 14.76 23.33 -11.59
C ASP A 65 15.68 24.51 -11.29
N ALA A 66 15.27 25.39 -10.37
CA ALA A 66 15.99 26.63 -10.07
C ALA A 66 17.41 26.39 -9.52
N LYS A 67 17.63 25.29 -8.78
CA LYS A 67 18.94 24.93 -8.21
C LYS A 67 19.86 24.38 -9.30
N ARG A 68 19.38 23.44 -10.11
CA ARG A 68 20.15 22.85 -11.21
C ARG A 68 20.47 23.86 -12.32
N ARG A 69 19.55 24.78 -12.61
CA ARG A 69 19.77 25.89 -13.54
C ARG A 69 20.94 26.76 -13.07
N LYS A 70 20.95 27.12 -11.78
CA LYS A 70 22.01 27.93 -11.18
C LYS A 70 23.37 27.23 -11.25
N GLU A 71 23.42 25.94 -10.91
CA GLU A 71 24.64 25.12 -10.99
C GLU A 71 25.17 25.00 -12.43
N TYR A 72 24.27 24.86 -13.40
CA TYR A 72 24.60 24.86 -14.83
C TYR A 72 25.14 26.22 -15.30
N ASP A 73 24.50 27.33 -14.91
CA ASP A 73 24.94 28.69 -15.27
C ASP A 73 26.31 29.02 -14.65
N GLU A 74 26.54 28.64 -13.39
CA GLU A 74 27.81 28.80 -12.68
C GLU A 74 28.92 27.93 -13.31
N GLY A 75 28.62 26.66 -13.60
CA GLY A 75 29.57 25.74 -14.25
C GLY A 75 29.97 26.21 -15.65
N ARG A 76 29.02 26.76 -16.42
CA ARG A 76 29.29 27.27 -17.77
C ARG A 76 30.06 28.59 -17.77
N ALA A 77 29.85 29.45 -16.78
CA ALA A 77 30.64 30.67 -16.60
C ALA A 77 32.13 30.35 -16.30
N LEU A 78 32.38 29.30 -15.52
CA LEU A 78 33.74 28.82 -15.22
C LEU A 78 34.40 28.15 -16.45
N PHE A 79 33.62 27.41 -17.26
CA PHE A 79 34.11 26.77 -18.48
C PHE A 79 34.38 27.77 -19.61
N GLY A 80 33.56 28.82 -19.75
CA GLY A 80 33.70 29.87 -20.76
C GLY A 80 34.89 30.82 -20.57
N ASN A 81 35.44 30.91 -19.35
CA ASN A 81 36.59 31.76 -19.02
C ASN A 81 37.95 31.06 -19.13
N GLY A 82 38.03 29.86 -19.71
CA GLY A 82 39.30 29.20 -20.02
C GLY A 82 40.05 28.57 -18.83
N GLY A 83 39.35 28.30 -17.71
CA GLY A 83 39.94 27.78 -16.47
C GLY A 83 40.46 26.33 -16.50
N PHE A 84 40.37 25.63 -17.63
CA PHE A 84 40.89 24.26 -17.79
C PHE A 84 41.93 24.20 -18.92
N ARG A 85 43.16 24.62 -18.60
CA ARG A 85 44.37 24.19 -19.32
C ARG A 85 45.26 23.40 -18.36
N PRO A 86 45.48 22.10 -18.56
CA PRO A 86 46.48 21.36 -17.79
C PRO A 86 47.87 21.70 -18.35
N GLY A 87 48.53 22.68 -17.74
CA GLY A 87 49.96 22.92 -17.94
C GLY A 87 50.79 22.13 -16.92
N PRO A 88 51.97 21.59 -17.28
CA PRO A 88 52.77 20.78 -16.37
C PRO A 88 53.53 21.70 -15.41
N GLY A 89 53.18 21.69 -14.13
CA GLY A 89 53.88 22.46 -13.10
C GLY A 89 53.69 21.83 -11.72
N PRO A 90 54.76 21.49 -10.99
CA PRO A 90 54.66 20.79 -9.71
C PRO A 90 54.46 21.77 -8.55
N GLY A 91 53.48 21.48 -7.70
CA GLY A 91 53.33 22.06 -6.36
C GLY A 91 52.29 23.17 -6.26
N GLY A 92 51.23 22.93 -5.48
CA GLY A 92 50.23 23.95 -5.17
C GLY A 92 48.99 23.38 -4.50
N THR A 93 49.07 23.21 -3.18
CA THR A 93 47.98 22.81 -2.27
C THR A 93 46.87 23.86 -2.26
N GLY A 94 45.66 23.49 -2.69
CA GLY A 94 44.47 24.37 -2.66
C GLY A 94 43.22 23.64 -3.12
N GLY A 95 42.59 22.89 -2.21
CA GLY A 95 41.39 22.11 -2.49
C GLY A 95 40.16 23.02 -2.68
N PHE A 96 39.63 23.04 -3.91
CA PHE A 96 38.23 23.39 -4.17
C PHE A 96 37.44 22.09 -4.32
N ASN A 97 36.56 21.84 -3.35
CA ASN A 97 35.75 20.65 -3.26
C ASN A 97 34.49 20.85 -4.14
N PHE A 98 34.62 20.62 -5.45
CA PHE A 98 33.46 20.43 -6.32
C PHE A 98 33.12 18.93 -6.34
N ASP A 99 32.12 18.54 -5.56
CA ASP A 99 31.57 17.18 -5.58
C ASP A 99 30.63 17.04 -6.80
N LEU A 100 31.24 16.67 -7.93
CA LEU A 100 30.56 16.42 -9.20
C LEU A 100 29.77 15.09 -9.20
N GLY A 101 29.80 14.33 -8.09
CA GLY A 101 29.01 13.11 -7.90
C GLY A 101 27.62 13.37 -7.33
N ASP A 102 27.43 14.45 -6.58
CA ASP A 102 26.15 14.83 -5.98
C ASP A 102 25.24 15.65 -6.92
N LEU A 103 25.81 16.15 -8.03
CA LEU A 103 25.10 16.90 -9.08
C LEU A 103 24.17 16.02 -9.95
N PHE A 104 24.49 14.73 -10.11
CA PHE A 104 23.74 13.80 -10.98
C PHE A 104 23.34 12.47 -10.32
N GLY A 105 23.69 12.25 -9.04
CA GLY A 105 23.49 10.96 -8.36
C GLY A 105 22.20 10.79 -7.55
N GLY A 106 21.39 11.86 -7.37
CA GLY A 106 20.35 11.88 -6.35
C GLY A 106 18.94 12.18 -6.83
N ALA A 107 18.30 11.25 -7.57
CA ALA A 107 16.84 11.01 -7.53
C ALA A 107 16.40 10.00 -8.61
N GLY A 108 16.11 8.76 -8.20
CA GLY A 108 15.53 7.77 -9.11
C GLY A 108 15.09 6.46 -8.44
N GLY A 109 14.71 6.51 -7.16
CA GLY A 109 14.19 5.36 -6.43
C GLY A 109 12.66 5.38 -6.36
N GLY A 110 12.01 4.60 -7.23
CA GLY A 110 10.73 3.95 -6.93
C GLY A 110 9.47 4.52 -7.62
N THR A 111 9.08 3.93 -8.75
CA THR A 111 7.90 3.04 -8.86
C THR A 111 7.73 2.48 -10.29
N ALA A 112 7.86 1.14 -10.37
CA ALA A 112 7.16 0.12 -11.19
C ALA A 112 6.22 0.59 -12.33
N GLY A 113 6.14 -0.04 -13.51
CA GLY A 113 6.70 -1.27 -14.09
C GLY A 113 6.00 -1.48 -15.46
N THR A 114 6.62 -2.07 -16.50
CA THR A 114 6.49 -3.48 -16.87
C THR A 114 7.14 -3.67 -18.26
N GLY A 115 7.78 -4.82 -18.53
CA GLY A 115 8.01 -5.31 -19.90
C GLY A 115 9.45 -5.43 -20.37
N GLN A 116 10.14 -6.49 -19.88
CA GLN A 116 10.81 -7.50 -20.69
C GLN A 116 11.62 -7.08 -21.94
N GLY A 117 12.94 -7.32 -21.92
CA GLY A 117 13.77 -7.45 -23.12
C GLY A 117 15.26 -7.34 -22.82
N GLY A 118 15.98 -8.46 -22.82
CA GLY A 118 17.38 -8.52 -22.43
C GLY A 118 18.38 -7.99 -23.46
N GLY A 119 19.64 -7.86 -23.04
CA GLY A 119 20.76 -7.73 -23.96
C GLY A 119 21.96 -6.95 -23.43
N PHE A 120 22.98 -7.70 -23.00
CA PHE A 120 24.41 -7.39 -23.05
C PHE A 120 24.94 -6.06 -22.49
N GLY A 121 25.66 -6.17 -21.37
CA GLY A 121 26.56 -5.11 -20.91
C GLY A 121 27.26 -5.49 -19.62
N GLY A 122 28.14 -6.50 -19.66
CA GLY A 122 29.12 -6.73 -18.59
C GLY A 122 30.04 -5.51 -18.49
N GLY A 123 29.66 -4.57 -17.64
CA GLY A 123 30.37 -3.33 -17.40
C GLY A 123 31.03 -3.36 -16.04
N LEU A 124 32.29 -2.94 -16.00
CA LEU A 124 33.26 -2.86 -14.91
C LEU A 124 32.82 -2.19 -13.59
N GLY A 125 31.52 -2.02 -13.32
CA GLY A 125 30.97 -1.49 -12.07
C GLY A 125 30.99 -2.49 -10.91
N ASP A 126 30.84 -3.79 -11.17
CA ASP A 126 30.77 -4.80 -10.10
C ASP A 126 32.14 -5.20 -9.52
N VAL A 127 33.23 -4.94 -10.26
CA VAL A 127 34.60 -5.22 -9.78
C VAL A 127 35.22 -4.01 -9.06
N PHE A 128 34.86 -2.77 -9.45
CA PHE A 128 35.33 -1.55 -8.77
C PHE A 128 34.54 -1.21 -7.49
N GLY A 129 33.29 -1.67 -7.36
CA GLY A 129 32.50 -1.52 -6.14
C GLY A 129 33.04 -2.32 -4.94
N GLY A 130 33.80 -3.39 -5.19
CA GLY A 130 34.39 -4.23 -4.14
C GLY A 130 35.69 -3.68 -3.50
N LEU A 131 36.38 -2.75 -4.16
CA LEU A 131 37.70 -2.27 -3.73
C LEU A 131 37.66 -0.94 -2.97
N PHE A 132 36.72 -0.05 -3.28
CA PHE A 132 36.56 1.25 -2.58
C PHE A 132 35.81 1.17 -1.25
N ASN A 133 35.23 0.01 -0.91
CA ASN A 133 34.49 -0.19 0.34
C ASN A 133 35.33 -0.83 1.46
N ARG A 134 36.67 -0.76 1.40
CA ARG A 134 37.58 -1.34 2.41
C ARG A 134 37.96 -0.37 3.54
N GLY A 135 37.34 0.80 3.62
CA GLY A 135 37.65 1.84 4.62
C GLY A 135 36.54 2.15 5.65
N GLY A 136 35.36 1.55 5.54
CA GLY A 136 34.25 1.83 6.45
C GLY A 136 34.01 0.66 7.40
N GLY A 137 34.39 0.79 8.66
CA GLY A 137 34.00 -0.19 9.69
C GLY A 137 32.50 -0.46 9.61
N THR A 138 32.13 -1.74 9.46
CA THR A 138 30.76 -2.21 9.28
C THR A 138 29.93 -1.88 10.52
N ARG A 139 29.50 -0.62 10.65
CA ARG A 139 28.60 -0.19 11.72
C ARG A 139 27.32 -0.96 11.56
N VAL A 140 26.85 -1.53 12.68
CA VAL A 140 25.63 -2.32 12.66
C VAL A 140 24.46 -1.41 12.32
N GLN A 141 23.88 -1.66 11.15
CA GLN A 141 22.85 -0.80 10.59
C GLN A 141 21.55 -0.89 11.41
N PRO A 142 20.80 0.22 11.51
CA PRO A 142 19.43 0.20 12.02
C PRO A 142 18.59 -0.80 11.20
N ARG A 143 17.92 -1.74 11.86
CA ARG A 143 17.03 -2.70 11.18
C ARG A 143 15.58 -2.34 11.44
N ARG A 144 14.78 -2.35 10.37
CA ARG A 144 13.33 -2.17 10.47
C ARG A 144 12.75 -3.30 11.34
N GLY A 145 11.78 -2.95 12.18
CA GLY A 145 11.07 -3.92 12.99
C GLY A 145 10.20 -4.84 12.14
N GLN A 146 9.88 -6.01 12.68
CA GLN A 146 9.03 -6.98 11.99
C GLN A 146 7.60 -6.47 11.85
N ASP A 147 6.99 -6.80 10.71
CA ASP A 147 5.58 -6.59 10.50
C ASP A 147 4.79 -7.56 11.40
N ILE A 148 3.70 -7.10 12.00
CA ILE A 148 2.86 -7.90 12.89
C ILE A 148 1.51 -8.09 12.21
N GLU A 149 0.99 -9.30 12.24
CA GLU A 149 -0.39 -9.58 11.85
C GLU A 149 -1.25 -9.79 13.10
N SER A 150 -2.46 -9.24 13.08
CA SER A 150 -3.42 -9.38 14.16
C SER A 150 -4.82 -9.55 13.59
N GLU A 151 -5.62 -10.39 14.21
CA GLU A 151 -6.99 -10.64 13.81
C GLU A 151 -7.96 -9.86 14.70
N VAL A 152 -9.02 -9.32 14.11
CA VAL A 152 -10.11 -8.66 14.83
C VAL A 152 -11.43 -9.19 14.31
N THR A 153 -12.25 -9.70 15.22
CA THR A 153 -13.63 -10.07 14.92
C THR A 153 -14.55 -8.88 15.18
N LEU A 154 -15.31 -8.47 14.18
CA LEU A 154 -16.33 -7.43 14.26
C LEU A 154 -17.72 -8.02 14.11
N SER A 155 -18.69 -7.42 14.79
CA SER A 155 -20.09 -7.65 14.47
C SER A 155 -20.43 -7.09 13.08
N PHE A 156 -21.50 -7.61 12.47
CA PHE A 156 -21.98 -7.13 11.17
C PHE A 156 -22.30 -5.63 11.19
N THR A 157 -22.92 -5.15 12.27
CA THR A 157 -23.23 -3.73 12.47
C THR A 157 -21.96 -2.87 12.51
N GLU A 158 -20.96 -3.27 13.30
CA GLU A 158 -19.68 -2.57 13.39
C GLU A 158 -18.92 -2.56 12.06
N ALA A 159 -19.02 -3.64 11.28
CA ALA A 159 -18.41 -3.72 9.96
C ALA A 159 -19.06 -2.75 8.95
N VAL A 160 -20.37 -2.48 9.10
CA VAL A 160 -21.11 -1.56 8.24
C VAL A 160 -20.89 -0.11 8.64
N ASP A 161 -20.99 0.22 9.93
CA ASP A 161 -20.91 1.60 10.43
C ASP A 161 -19.46 2.06 10.71
N GLY A 162 -18.54 1.11 10.83
CA GLY A 162 -17.18 1.35 11.30
C GLY A 162 -17.09 1.37 12.81
N ALA A 163 -15.96 0.92 13.35
CA ALA A 163 -15.76 0.81 14.79
C ALA A 163 -14.32 1.16 15.18
N THR A 164 -14.14 1.62 16.42
CA THR A 164 -12.81 1.79 17.01
C THR A 164 -12.61 0.67 18.02
N VAL A 165 -11.74 -0.29 17.67
CA VAL A 165 -11.51 -1.48 18.49
C VAL A 165 -10.17 -1.37 19.21
N PRO A 166 -10.12 -1.61 20.54
CA PRO A 166 -8.87 -1.71 21.26
C PRO A 166 -8.18 -3.03 20.91
N LEU A 167 -7.06 -2.93 20.19
CA LEU A 167 -6.23 -4.09 19.87
C LEU A 167 -5.09 -4.20 20.88
N ARG A 168 -5.01 -5.35 21.56
CA ARG A 168 -3.86 -5.70 22.40
C ARG A 168 -2.87 -6.49 21.56
N MET A 169 -1.67 -5.94 21.39
CA MET A 169 -0.59 -6.62 20.68
C MET A 169 0.57 -6.89 21.62
N SER A 170 1.13 -8.08 21.50
CA SER A 170 2.38 -8.45 22.17
C SER A 170 3.49 -8.49 21.13
N SER A 171 4.58 -7.76 21.39
CA SER A 171 5.74 -7.72 20.49
C SER A 171 7.03 -7.64 21.29
N GLN A 172 8.15 -8.00 20.68
CA GLN A 172 9.45 -7.75 21.30
C GLN A 172 9.78 -6.26 21.18
N ALA A 173 10.01 -5.61 22.32
CA ALA A 173 10.44 -4.21 22.39
C ALA A 173 11.77 -4.10 23.15
N PRO A 174 12.49 -2.97 23.05
CA PRO A 174 13.63 -2.69 23.93
C PRO A 174 13.23 -2.91 25.39
N CYS A 175 14.02 -3.72 26.10
CA CYS A 175 13.73 -4.03 27.49
C CYS A 175 13.79 -2.76 28.33
N LYS A 176 12.69 -2.40 29.01
CA LYS A 176 12.60 -1.19 29.82
C LYS A 176 13.58 -1.17 31.00
N ALA A 177 13.87 -2.34 31.58
CA ALA A 177 14.76 -2.45 32.74
C ALA A 177 16.23 -2.14 32.42
N CYS A 178 16.67 -2.37 31.19
CA CYS A 178 18.06 -2.14 30.75
C CYS A 178 18.15 -1.18 29.56
N SER A 179 17.05 -0.51 29.20
CA SER A 179 16.93 0.38 28.03
C SER A 179 17.46 -0.22 26.73
N GLY A 180 17.34 -1.54 26.55
CA GLY A 180 17.82 -2.24 25.35
C GLY A 180 19.28 -2.73 25.39
N THR A 181 20.05 -2.39 26.42
CA THR A 181 21.48 -2.75 26.55
C THR A 181 21.72 -4.23 26.85
N GLY A 182 20.73 -4.91 27.46
CA GLY A 182 20.83 -6.31 27.87
C GLY A 182 21.56 -6.51 29.20
N ASP A 183 22.27 -5.49 29.69
CA ASP A 183 22.95 -5.50 30.98
C ASP A 183 22.05 -4.89 32.06
N LYS A 184 22.01 -5.51 33.24
CA LYS A 184 21.28 -5.00 34.41
C LYS A 184 21.74 -3.60 34.80
N ASN A 185 23.03 -3.30 34.65
CA ASN A 185 23.62 -2.01 35.04
C ASN A 185 23.60 -0.98 33.90
N GLY A 186 23.16 -1.36 32.70
CA GLY A 186 23.15 -0.47 31.53
C GLY A 186 24.53 -0.18 30.92
N THR A 187 25.59 -0.82 31.43
CA THR A 187 27.00 -0.62 31.00
C THR A 187 27.57 -1.89 30.32
N PRO A 188 27.07 -2.28 29.13
CA PRO A 188 27.61 -3.44 28.44
C PRO A 188 28.99 -3.16 27.87
N ARG A 189 29.86 -4.17 27.82
CA ARG A 189 31.16 -4.06 27.16
C ARG A 189 31.04 -4.35 25.66
N VAL A 190 31.86 -3.69 24.85
CA VAL A 190 31.97 -4.00 23.42
C VAL A 190 32.56 -5.40 23.26
N CYS A 191 31.97 -6.22 22.39
CA CYS A 191 32.47 -7.57 22.14
C CYS A 191 33.85 -7.50 21.49
N PRO A 192 34.91 -8.09 22.08
CA PRO A 192 36.26 -8.01 21.54
C PRO A 192 36.38 -8.79 20.22
N THR A 193 35.66 -9.91 20.09
CA THR A 193 35.73 -10.82 18.94
C THR A 193 35.22 -10.22 17.63
N CYS A 194 34.19 -9.37 17.71
CA CYS A 194 33.63 -8.69 16.54
C CYS A 194 33.81 -7.16 16.57
N VAL A 195 34.48 -6.63 17.60
CA VAL A 195 34.71 -5.19 17.81
C VAL A 195 33.41 -4.37 17.67
N GLY A 196 32.31 -4.86 18.24
CA GLY A 196 31.03 -4.16 18.20
C GLY A 196 30.17 -4.37 16.95
N THR A 197 30.70 -5.03 15.90
CA THR A 197 29.96 -5.25 14.64
C THR A 197 28.90 -6.35 14.74
N GLY A 198 28.98 -7.21 15.76
CA GLY A 198 28.04 -8.32 15.97
C GLY A 198 28.17 -9.46 14.96
N GLN A 199 29.01 -9.33 13.95
CA GLN A 199 29.22 -10.34 12.91
C GLN A 199 30.70 -10.62 12.75
N VAL A 200 31.04 -11.82 12.29
CA VAL A 200 32.40 -12.22 11.95
C VAL A 200 32.38 -12.77 10.53
N SER A 201 33.25 -12.27 9.66
CA SER A 201 33.36 -12.78 8.29
C SER A 201 34.24 -14.03 8.31
N ARG A 202 33.68 -15.19 7.94
CA ARG A 202 34.43 -16.44 7.78
C ARG A 202 34.51 -16.75 6.28
N GLY A 203 35.73 -16.88 5.79
CA GLY A 203 36.01 -17.02 4.36
C GLY A 203 37.47 -16.76 4.08
N GLY A 204 38.31 -17.77 4.33
CA GLY A 204 39.71 -17.72 3.99
C GLY A 204 39.90 -18.00 2.49
N GLY A 205 40.46 -17.04 1.76
CA GLY A 205 41.25 -17.34 0.57
C GLY A 205 40.55 -17.42 -0.79
N GLY A 206 39.32 -16.93 -0.97
CA GLY A 206 38.74 -16.85 -2.32
C GLY A 206 37.41 -16.13 -2.43
N GLY A 207 37.43 -14.88 -2.91
CA GLY A 207 36.33 -14.12 -3.55
C GLY A 207 34.99 -13.90 -2.83
N PHE A 208 34.60 -14.76 -1.90
CA PHE A 208 33.30 -14.80 -1.24
C PHE A 208 33.53 -14.82 0.27
N SER A 209 33.07 -13.78 0.97
CA SER A 209 33.04 -13.74 2.44
C SER A 209 31.63 -14.02 2.92
N LEU A 210 31.43 -15.09 3.68
CA LEU A 210 30.16 -15.34 4.35
C LEU A 210 30.19 -14.67 5.73
N THR A 211 29.14 -13.92 6.03
CA THR A 211 29.04 -13.16 7.28
C THR A 211 28.19 -13.94 8.28
N ASP A 212 28.84 -14.53 9.28
CA ASP A 212 28.18 -15.24 10.37
C ASP A 212 27.90 -14.29 11.55
N PRO A 213 26.83 -14.52 12.33
CA PRO A 213 26.67 -13.85 13.61
C PRO A 213 27.81 -14.24 14.56
N CYS A 214 28.40 -13.27 15.25
CA CYS A 214 29.45 -13.52 16.23
C CYS A 214 28.92 -14.40 17.37
N VAL A 215 29.63 -15.49 17.69
CA VAL A 215 29.21 -16.48 18.69
C VAL A 215 29.20 -15.91 20.13
N ASP A 216 30.15 -15.02 20.45
CA ASP A 216 30.32 -14.49 21.81
C ASP A 216 29.26 -13.46 22.19
N CYS A 217 28.82 -12.65 21.22
CA CYS A 217 27.79 -11.63 21.44
C CYS A 217 26.45 -11.96 20.78
N LYS A 218 26.33 -13.13 20.14
CA LYS A 218 25.13 -13.62 19.44
C LYS A 218 24.51 -12.59 18.48
N GLY A 219 25.34 -11.86 17.73
CA GLY A 219 24.83 -10.82 16.82
C GLY A 219 24.67 -9.41 17.40
N ARG A 220 24.81 -9.22 18.73
CA ARG A 220 24.57 -7.90 19.36
C ARG A 220 25.72 -6.91 19.18
N GLY A 221 26.96 -7.39 19.18
CA GLY A 221 28.15 -6.53 19.25
C GLY A 221 28.48 -6.04 20.66
N LEU A 222 27.60 -6.30 21.62
CA LEU A 222 27.75 -5.97 23.03
C LEU A 222 27.63 -7.24 23.87
N ILE A 223 28.48 -7.37 24.88
CA ILE A 223 28.42 -8.44 25.87
C ILE A 223 27.93 -7.82 27.18
N ALA A 224 26.82 -8.32 27.71
CA ALA A 224 26.35 -7.97 29.04
C ALA A 224 27.21 -8.69 30.08
N GLU A 225 27.79 -7.96 31.02
CA GLU A 225 28.56 -8.56 32.12
C GLU A 225 27.62 -9.10 33.19
N ASN A 226 26.54 -8.35 33.47
CA ASN A 226 25.46 -8.77 34.33
C ASN A 226 24.18 -8.91 33.51
N PRO A 227 23.79 -10.13 33.07
CA PRO A 227 22.59 -10.32 32.28
C PRO A 227 21.35 -9.76 33.00
N CYS A 228 20.62 -8.89 32.32
CA CYS A 228 19.38 -8.33 32.88
C CYS A 228 18.35 -9.44 33.14
N GLU A 229 17.74 -9.45 34.31
CA GLU A 229 16.79 -10.50 34.75
C GLU A 229 15.53 -10.61 33.87
N VAL A 230 15.10 -9.51 33.24
CA VAL A 230 13.87 -9.46 32.43
C VAL A 230 14.10 -9.97 30.99
N CYS A 231 15.29 -9.78 30.45
CA CYS A 231 15.61 -10.12 29.06
C CYS A 231 16.74 -11.15 28.92
N HIS A 232 17.31 -11.60 30.04
CA HIS A 232 18.43 -12.54 30.14
C HIS A 232 19.59 -12.19 29.21
N GLY A 233 19.99 -10.92 29.18
CA GLY A 233 21.10 -10.46 28.31
C GLY A 233 20.70 -10.10 26.87
N SER A 234 19.48 -10.43 26.43
CA SER A 234 19.06 -10.19 25.04
C SER A 234 18.72 -8.74 24.71
N GLY A 235 18.55 -7.88 25.72
CA GLY A 235 18.14 -6.48 25.58
C GLY A 235 16.72 -6.27 25.04
N ARG A 236 15.96 -7.33 24.76
CA ARG A 236 14.57 -7.25 24.31
C ARG A 236 13.67 -8.03 25.25
N ALA A 237 12.50 -7.49 25.54
CA ALA A 237 11.50 -8.13 26.37
C ALA A 237 10.15 -8.12 25.66
N LYS A 238 9.28 -9.08 26.01
CA LYS A 238 7.89 -9.06 25.56
C LYS A 238 7.22 -7.82 26.14
N SER A 239 6.72 -6.94 25.27
CA SER A 239 5.93 -5.78 25.64
C SER A 239 4.53 -5.93 25.05
N SER A 240 3.51 -5.87 25.91
CA SER A 240 2.13 -5.72 25.46
C SER A 240 1.77 -4.24 25.41
N ARG A 241 1.23 -3.80 24.27
CA ARG A 241 0.66 -2.46 24.11
C ARG A 241 -0.77 -2.57 23.61
N THR A 242 -1.65 -1.79 24.20
CA THR A 242 -3.01 -1.59 23.73
C THR A 242 -3.05 -0.34 22.87
N MET A 243 -3.67 -0.45 21.70
CA MET A 243 -3.85 0.68 20.80
C MET A 243 -5.27 0.64 20.25
N GLN A 244 -5.90 1.80 20.18
CA GLN A 244 -7.19 1.95 19.52
C GLN A 244 -6.95 2.03 18.01
N VAL A 245 -7.49 1.07 17.28
CA VAL A 245 -7.45 1.03 15.82
C VAL A 245 -8.82 1.42 15.30
N ARG A 246 -8.88 2.47 14.47
CA ARG A 246 -10.10 2.87 13.79
C ARG A 246 -10.25 2.06 12.51
N ILE A 247 -11.27 1.21 12.47
CA ILE A 247 -11.63 0.41 11.31
C ILE A 247 -12.68 1.20 10.52
N PRO A 248 -12.44 1.48 9.22
CA PRO A 248 -13.37 2.25 8.41
C PRO A 248 -14.70 1.51 8.23
N ALA A 249 -15.76 2.27 7.96
CA ALA A 249 -17.06 1.74 7.58
C ALA A 249 -16.97 0.93 6.28
N GLY A 250 -17.79 -0.10 6.15
CA GLY A 250 -17.94 -0.88 4.93
C GLY A 250 -16.81 -1.89 4.67
N VAL A 251 -16.11 -2.35 5.71
CA VAL A 251 -15.09 -3.42 5.57
C VAL A 251 -15.71 -4.76 5.18
N THR A 252 -14.99 -5.54 4.38
CA THR A 252 -15.40 -6.90 3.99
C THR A 252 -14.73 -7.94 4.88
N ASP A 253 -15.34 -9.12 4.98
CA ASP A 253 -14.72 -10.26 5.65
C ASP A 253 -13.40 -10.64 4.96
N GLY A 254 -12.36 -10.94 5.75
CA GLY A 254 -11.00 -11.22 5.27
C GLY A 254 -10.21 -10.01 4.79
N GLN A 255 -10.75 -8.78 4.91
CA GLN A 255 -10.03 -7.59 4.48
C GLN A 255 -8.80 -7.32 5.35
N ARG A 256 -7.64 -7.12 4.70
CA ARG A 256 -6.36 -6.79 5.35
C ARG A 256 -6.15 -5.27 5.37
N ILE A 257 -6.09 -4.69 6.56
CA ILE A 257 -5.88 -3.24 6.76
C ILE A 257 -4.46 -3.01 7.28
N ARG A 258 -3.69 -2.18 6.57
CA ARG A 258 -2.30 -1.85 6.94
C ARG A 258 -2.22 -0.56 7.76
N LEU A 259 -1.71 -0.64 8.97
CA LEU A 259 -1.32 0.50 9.80
C LEU A 259 0.20 0.66 9.79
N ARG A 260 0.68 1.71 9.12
CA ARG A 260 2.11 1.97 8.95
C ARG A 260 2.81 2.31 10.27
N GLY A 261 3.96 1.72 10.52
CA GLY A 261 4.79 2.04 11.71
C GLY A 261 4.18 1.61 13.05
N LYS A 262 3.11 0.81 13.03
CA LYS A 262 2.45 0.28 14.23
C LYS A 262 2.77 -1.20 14.49
N GLY A 263 3.71 -1.78 13.75
CA GLY A 263 4.28 -3.11 13.96
C GLY A 263 5.40 -3.13 15.00
N ALA A 264 6.22 -4.18 15.03
CA ALA A 264 7.23 -4.33 16.07
C ALA A 264 8.25 -3.17 16.03
N PRO A 265 8.76 -2.69 17.17
CA PRO A 265 9.84 -1.70 17.19
C PRO A 265 11.10 -2.22 16.49
N GLY A 266 11.73 -1.38 15.68
CA GLY A 266 12.99 -1.70 15.01
C GLY A 266 14.16 -1.91 15.96
N GLU A 267 15.28 -2.33 15.41
CA GLU A 267 16.53 -2.52 16.14
C GLU A 267 17.45 -1.32 15.93
N ARG A 268 18.16 -0.92 16.99
CA ARG A 268 19.21 0.10 16.95
C ARG A 268 18.74 1.44 16.34
N GLY A 269 17.53 1.86 16.72
CA GLY A 269 16.91 3.08 16.18
C GLY A 269 16.25 2.92 14.81
N GLY A 270 16.17 1.69 14.28
CA GLY A 270 15.44 1.42 13.04
C GLY A 270 13.94 1.68 13.17
N PRO A 271 13.25 2.01 12.06
CA PRO A 271 11.81 2.29 12.08
C PRO A 271 11.02 1.05 12.51
N ALA A 272 9.84 1.26 13.09
CA ALA A 272 8.94 0.17 13.40
C ALA A 272 8.42 -0.50 12.11
N GLY A 273 8.07 -1.78 12.24
CA GLY A 273 7.32 -2.50 11.20
C GLY A 273 5.90 -1.97 11.04
N ASP A 274 5.13 -2.57 10.15
CA ASP A 274 3.72 -2.29 9.93
C ASP A 274 2.85 -3.29 10.69
N LEU A 275 1.62 -2.90 11.02
CA LEU A 275 0.61 -3.81 11.55
C LEU A 275 -0.42 -4.10 10.46
N TYR A 276 -0.63 -5.38 10.18
CA TYR A 276 -1.72 -5.84 9.32
C TYR A 276 -2.85 -6.35 10.22
N VAL A 277 -4.01 -5.72 10.12
CA VAL A 277 -5.22 -6.15 10.80
C VAL A 277 -6.07 -6.92 9.81
N VAL A 278 -6.27 -8.21 10.05
CA VAL A 278 -7.20 -9.05 9.31
C VAL A 278 -8.57 -8.95 9.99
N VAL A 279 -9.57 -8.49 9.26
CA VAL A 279 -10.92 -8.32 9.80
C VAL A 279 -11.76 -9.57 9.51
N HIS A 280 -12.37 -10.13 10.54
CA HIS A 280 -13.38 -11.16 10.44
C HIS A 280 -14.75 -10.58 10.78
N VAL A 281 -15.72 -10.69 9.87
CA VAL A 281 -17.07 -10.15 10.08
C VAL A 281 -18.02 -11.27 10.48
N GLY A 282 -18.59 -11.17 11.68
CA GLY A 282 -19.62 -12.08 12.16
C GLY A 282 -20.88 -12.03 11.28
N ARG A 283 -21.50 -13.18 11.04
CA ARG A 283 -22.77 -13.26 10.30
C ARG A 283 -23.90 -12.65 11.14
N HIS A 284 -24.76 -11.86 10.50
CA HIS A 284 -25.98 -11.37 11.15
C HIS A 284 -27.13 -12.36 10.91
N PRO A 285 -28.01 -12.60 11.90
CA PRO A 285 -29.12 -13.56 11.74
C PRO A 285 -30.15 -13.15 10.68
N VAL A 286 -30.33 -11.85 10.47
CA VAL A 286 -31.38 -11.30 9.60
C VAL A 286 -30.82 -10.64 8.33
N PHE A 287 -29.60 -10.11 8.38
CA PHE A 287 -29.06 -9.27 7.32
C PHE A 287 -27.88 -9.95 6.65
N GLY A 288 -27.92 -10.02 5.33
CA GLY A 288 -26.76 -10.31 4.51
C GLY A 288 -26.21 -9.01 3.91
N ARG A 289 -25.00 -9.10 3.36
CA ARG A 289 -24.39 -8.00 2.62
C ARG A 289 -23.94 -8.51 1.26
N LYS A 290 -24.39 -7.84 0.21
CA LYS A 290 -23.93 -8.03 -1.16
C LYS A 290 -23.36 -6.69 -1.64
N GLU A 291 -22.04 -6.57 -1.57
CA GLU A 291 -21.28 -5.34 -1.87
C GLU A 291 -21.70 -4.16 -0.99
N ALA A 292 -22.34 -3.13 -1.56
CA ALA A 292 -22.88 -1.98 -0.86
C ALA A 292 -24.34 -2.18 -0.42
N ASN A 293 -25.02 -3.20 -0.95
CA ASN A 293 -26.42 -3.46 -0.67
C ASN A 293 -26.56 -4.42 0.51
N LEU A 294 -27.56 -4.17 1.34
CA LEU A 294 -27.97 -5.09 2.39
C LEU A 294 -29.05 -6.00 1.83
N THR A 295 -29.07 -7.27 2.24
CA THR A 295 -30.09 -8.24 1.86
C THR A 295 -30.84 -8.68 3.09
N VAL A 296 -32.16 -8.75 3.00
CA VAL A 296 -33.02 -9.30 4.06
C VAL A 296 -34.08 -10.16 3.42
N THR A 297 -34.39 -11.28 4.06
CA THR A 297 -35.53 -12.12 3.68
C THR A 297 -36.68 -11.79 4.62
N VAL A 298 -37.81 -11.37 4.04
CA VAL A 298 -38.99 -10.97 4.81
C VAL A 298 -40.09 -11.98 4.57
N PRO A 299 -40.55 -12.67 5.62
CA PRO A 299 -41.71 -13.53 5.52
C PRO A 299 -42.97 -12.68 5.32
N VAL A 300 -43.77 -13.02 4.32
CA VAL A 300 -45.09 -12.42 4.07
C VAL A 300 -46.16 -13.50 4.03
N THR A 301 -47.39 -13.13 4.32
CA THR A 301 -48.52 -14.04 4.17
C THR A 301 -48.91 -14.19 2.70
N PHE A 302 -49.55 -15.31 2.36
CA PHE A 302 -50.08 -15.52 1.02
C PHE A 302 -51.09 -14.43 0.61
N ALA A 303 -51.94 -14.01 1.55
CA ALA A 303 -52.92 -12.95 1.33
C ALA A 303 -52.25 -11.62 0.95
N GLU A 304 -51.18 -11.23 1.66
CA GLU A 304 -50.41 -10.01 1.34
C GLU A 304 -49.73 -10.10 -0.02
N ALA A 305 -49.16 -11.26 -0.37
CA ALA A 305 -48.51 -11.46 -1.67
C ALA A 305 -49.53 -11.43 -2.83
N ALA A 306 -50.72 -12.01 -2.64
CA ALA A 306 -51.76 -12.10 -3.66
C ALA A 306 -52.52 -10.78 -3.82
N LEU A 307 -53.01 -10.18 -2.74
CA LEU A 307 -53.83 -8.97 -2.75
C LEU A 307 -53.00 -7.69 -2.83
N GLY A 308 -51.71 -7.77 -2.48
CA GLY A 308 -50.87 -6.60 -2.25
C GLY A 308 -51.17 -5.97 -0.89
N GLY A 309 -50.31 -5.03 -0.47
CA GLY A 309 -50.45 -4.39 0.82
C GLY A 309 -49.22 -3.59 1.22
N GLU A 310 -49.13 -3.26 2.51
CA GLU A 310 -47.98 -2.57 3.09
C GLU A 310 -47.32 -3.48 4.12
N ILE A 311 -46.04 -3.78 3.92
CA ILE A 311 -45.25 -4.62 4.83
C ILE A 311 -44.21 -3.79 5.57
N LYS A 312 -43.95 -4.11 6.84
CA LYS A 312 -42.91 -3.46 7.64
C LYS A 312 -41.62 -4.27 7.58
N VAL A 313 -40.54 -3.63 7.13
CA VAL A 313 -39.24 -4.25 6.95
C VAL A 313 -38.24 -3.69 7.95
N PRO A 314 -37.50 -4.52 8.71
CA PRO A 314 -36.46 -4.03 9.61
C PRO A 314 -35.30 -3.41 8.82
N THR A 315 -34.70 -2.35 9.37
CA THR A 315 -33.49 -1.72 8.81
C THR A 315 -32.33 -1.82 9.79
N LEU A 316 -31.09 -1.74 9.28
CA LEU A 316 -29.90 -1.77 10.12
C LEU A 316 -29.73 -0.43 10.85
N GLY A 317 -29.83 -0.43 12.19
CA GLY A 317 -29.56 0.74 13.03
C GLY A 317 -30.63 1.86 13.00
N GLY A 318 -31.83 1.59 12.47
CA GLY A 318 -32.88 2.60 12.33
C GLY A 318 -34.30 2.05 12.48
N PRO A 319 -35.33 2.92 12.38
CA PRO A 319 -36.71 2.49 12.46
C PRO A 319 -37.08 1.59 11.26
N PRO A 320 -38.05 0.67 11.42
CA PRO A 320 -38.58 -0.12 10.32
C PRO A 320 -39.11 0.77 9.18
N VAL A 321 -38.96 0.31 7.95
CA VAL A 321 -39.48 1.00 6.76
C VAL A 321 -40.69 0.25 6.24
N THR A 322 -41.76 0.99 5.94
CA THR A 322 -42.93 0.43 5.27
C THR A 322 -42.67 0.35 3.76
N LEU A 323 -42.86 -0.84 3.20
CA LEU A 323 -42.70 -1.10 1.77
C LEU A 323 -44.04 -1.54 1.18
N LYS A 324 -44.43 -0.92 0.07
CA LYS A 324 -45.63 -1.29 -0.67
C LYS A 324 -45.38 -2.54 -1.50
N LEU A 325 -46.11 -3.60 -1.21
CA LEU A 325 -46.11 -4.87 -1.92
C LEU A 325 -47.18 -4.84 -3.03
N PRO A 326 -46.80 -4.94 -4.32
CA PRO A 326 -47.76 -5.05 -5.41
C PRO A 326 -48.61 -6.33 -5.30
N ALA A 327 -49.85 -6.28 -5.77
CA ALA A 327 -50.69 -7.47 -5.90
C ALA A 327 -50.06 -8.46 -6.89
N GLY A 328 -50.21 -9.76 -6.62
CA GLY A 328 -49.63 -10.83 -7.42
C GLY A 328 -48.11 -10.91 -7.35
N THR A 329 -47.49 -10.54 -6.22
CA THR A 329 -46.03 -10.65 -6.07
C THR A 329 -45.62 -12.12 -5.95
N PRO A 330 -44.73 -12.64 -6.83
CA PRO A 330 -44.29 -14.03 -6.74
C PRO A 330 -43.33 -14.26 -5.57
N ASN A 331 -43.29 -15.49 -5.08
CA ASN A 331 -42.33 -15.90 -4.06
C ASN A 331 -40.88 -15.72 -4.56
N GLY A 332 -39.98 -15.25 -3.69
CA GLY A 332 -38.59 -14.96 -4.03
C GLY A 332 -38.37 -13.65 -4.78
N ARG A 333 -39.41 -12.85 -5.05
CA ARG A 333 -39.25 -11.53 -5.67
C ARG A 333 -38.43 -10.61 -4.76
N THR A 334 -37.38 -10.01 -5.31
CA THR A 334 -36.60 -8.99 -4.61
C THR A 334 -37.14 -7.59 -4.89
N LEU A 335 -37.52 -6.88 -3.83
CA LEU A 335 -37.94 -5.48 -3.83
C LEU A 335 -36.80 -4.61 -3.28
N ARG A 336 -36.74 -3.35 -3.72
CA ARG A 336 -35.62 -2.46 -3.41
C ARG A 336 -36.07 -1.25 -2.61
N ALA A 337 -35.62 -1.17 -1.36
CA ALA A 337 -35.77 0.02 -0.52
C ALA A 337 -34.53 0.91 -0.67
N ARG A 338 -34.71 2.07 -1.32
CA ARG A 338 -33.61 2.97 -1.70
C ARG A 338 -32.97 3.63 -0.47
N GLY A 339 -31.63 3.69 -0.44
CA GLY A 339 -30.87 4.44 0.57
C GLY A 339 -30.85 3.82 1.98
N LYS A 340 -31.26 2.56 2.11
CA LYS A 340 -31.29 1.80 3.38
C LYS A 340 -30.22 0.70 3.48
N GLY A 341 -29.21 0.74 2.59
CA GLY A 341 -28.07 -0.17 2.59
C GLY A 341 -26.83 0.37 3.31
N ALA A 342 -25.69 -0.27 3.10
CA ALA A 342 -24.42 0.09 3.73
C ALA A 342 -23.83 1.38 3.16
N VAL A 343 -23.02 2.08 3.95
CA VAL A 343 -22.31 3.30 3.52
C VAL A 343 -21.15 2.91 2.59
N ARG A 344 -21.07 3.57 1.43
CA ARG A 344 -19.97 3.44 0.47
C ARG A 344 -18.82 4.38 0.82
N LYS A 345 -17.66 4.16 0.19
CA LYS A 345 -16.47 5.02 0.36
C LYS A 345 -16.70 6.47 -0.08
N ASP A 346 -17.63 6.71 -0.99
CA ASP A 346 -18.02 8.04 -1.49
C ASP A 346 -19.02 8.77 -0.57
N GLY A 347 -19.44 8.14 0.54
CA GLY A 347 -20.44 8.68 1.45
C GLY A 347 -21.89 8.41 1.04
N SER A 348 -22.14 7.86 -0.16
CA SER A 348 -23.48 7.43 -0.57
C SER A 348 -23.90 6.16 0.18
N ARG A 349 -25.21 5.93 0.29
CA ARG A 349 -25.74 4.68 0.86
C ARG A 349 -26.17 3.73 -0.24
N GLY A 350 -25.94 2.43 -0.01
CA GLY A 350 -26.53 1.38 -0.81
C GLY A 350 -28.03 1.25 -0.59
N ASP A 351 -28.59 0.23 -1.24
CA ASP A 351 -30.01 -0.10 -1.12
C ASP A 351 -30.20 -1.32 -0.21
N LEU A 352 -31.41 -1.46 0.37
CA LEU A 352 -31.85 -2.68 1.03
C LEU A 352 -32.66 -3.50 0.04
N LEU A 353 -32.17 -4.71 -0.23
CA LEU A 353 -32.78 -5.71 -1.09
C LEU A 353 -33.62 -6.65 -0.22
N VAL A 354 -34.92 -6.54 -0.37
CA VAL A 354 -35.92 -7.28 0.40
C VAL A 354 -36.40 -8.43 -0.45
N THR A 355 -36.00 -9.65 -0.11
CA THR A 355 -36.52 -10.86 -0.77
C THR A 355 -37.76 -11.30 -0.04
N VAL A 356 -38.86 -11.38 -0.77
CA VAL A 356 -40.15 -11.80 -0.25
C VAL A 356 -40.20 -13.33 -0.18
N GLU A 357 -40.50 -13.89 0.98
CA GLU A 357 -40.73 -15.32 1.16
C GLU A 357 -42.14 -15.55 1.71
N VAL A 358 -42.96 -16.33 1.00
CA VAL A 358 -44.32 -16.62 1.46
C VAL A 358 -44.25 -17.64 2.60
N ALA A 359 -44.65 -17.21 3.80
CA ALA A 359 -44.75 -18.06 4.97
C ALA A 359 -46.14 -18.69 5.05
N VAL A 360 -46.17 -20.01 5.21
CA VAL A 360 -47.41 -20.78 5.42
C VAL A 360 -47.56 -21.04 6.92
N PRO A 361 -48.69 -20.65 7.55
CA PRO A 361 -48.93 -20.96 8.96
C PRO A 361 -49.00 -22.48 9.17
N GLY A 362 -48.36 -22.99 10.22
CA GLY A 362 -48.27 -24.43 10.46
C GLY A 362 -49.58 -25.11 10.89
N GLN A 363 -50.56 -24.34 11.40
CA GLN A 363 -51.88 -24.82 11.78
C GLN A 363 -52.93 -23.79 11.38
N THR A 364 -53.99 -24.24 10.72
CA THR A 364 -55.15 -23.42 10.32
C THR A 364 -56.41 -24.15 10.72
N GLU A 365 -57.24 -23.55 11.57
CA GLU A 365 -58.49 -24.14 12.08
C GLU A 365 -59.70 -23.21 11.85
N GLY A 366 -60.89 -23.79 11.85
CA GLY A 366 -62.16 -23.08 11.72
C GLY A 366 -62.29 -22.31 10.40
N LYS A 367 -62.76 -21.06 10.49
CA LYS A 367 -63.07 -20.20 9.32
C LYS A 367 -61.91 -20.02 8.34
N ALA A 368 -60.67 -20.13 8.79
CA ALA A 368 -59.49 -20.01 7.93
C ALA A 368 -59.36 -21.21 6.98
N LEU A 369 -59.73 -22.41 7.43
CA LEU A 369 -59.71 -23.63 6.63
C LEU A 369 -60.82 -23.60 5.58
N ASP A 370 -62.03 -23.23 5.98
CA ASP A 370 -63.17 -23.07 5.05
C ASP A 370 -62.85 -22.08 3.92
N ALA A 371 -62.20 -20.96 4.25
CA ALA A 371 -61.78 -19.96 3.27
C ALA A 371 -60.70 -20.49 2.30
N LEU A 372 -59.78 -21.34 2.77
CA LEU A 372 -58.77 -21.97 1.93
C LEU A 372 -59.37 -23.03 1.01
N GLU A 373 -60.39 -23.76 1.45
CA GLU A 373 -61.12 -24.72 0.61
C GLU A 373 -61.88 -24.01 -0.51
N ALA A 374 -62.60 -22.94 -0.20
CA ALA A 374 -63.25 -22.10 -1.21
C ALA A 374 -62.25 -21.51 -2.21
N TYR A 375 -61.08 -21.06 -1.73
CA TYR A 375 -60.00 -20.56 -2.60
C TYR A 375 -59.45 -21.66 -3.52
N ARG A 376 -59.26 -22.88 -3.00
CA ARG A 376 -58.79 -24.04 -3.77
C ARG A 376 -59.75 -24.39 -4.90
N GLU A 377 -61.06 -24.39 -4.64
CA GLU A 377 -62.07 -24.65 -5.66
C GLU A 377 -62.08 -23.57 -6.75
N ALA A 378 -62.01 -22.29 -6.35
CA ALA A 378 -61.99 -21.17 -7.28
C ALA A 378 -60.72 -21.08 -8.14
N THR A 379 -59.63 -21.75 -7.75
CA THR A 379 -58.33 -21.71 -8.44
C THR A 379 -57.88 -23.08 -8.97
N ALA A 380 -58.81 -24.03 -9.10
CA ALA A 380 -58.52 -25.39 -9.55
C ALA A 380 -57.82 -25.47 -10.92
N ASP A 381 -57.99 -24.45 -11.77
CA ASP A 381 -57.36 -24.37 -13.09
C ASP A 381 -55.85 -24.03 -13.06
N PHE A 382 -55.32 -23.55 -11.93
CA PHE A 382 -53.93 -23.13 -11.79
C PHE A 382 -53.07 -24.25 -11.17
N ASP A 383 -52.27 -24.94 -12.00
CA ASP A 383 -51.28 -25.93 -11.55
C ASP A 383 -49.85 -25.33 -11.51
N PRO A 384 -49.29 -25.05 -10.33
CA PRO A 384 -47.92 -24.52 -10.21
C PRO A 384 -46.82 -25.53 -10.61
N ARG A 385 -47.14 -26.81 -10.81
CA ARG A 385 -46.16 -27.87 -11.14
C ARG A 385 -46.15 -28.25 -12.62
N ALA A 386 -47.10 -27.76 -13.43
CA ALA A 386 -47.23 -28.15 -14.82
C ALA A 386 -45.94 -27.90 -15.63
N GLU A 387 -45.32 -26.72 -15.47
CA GLU A 387 -44.07 -26.36 -16.15
C GLU A 387 -42.87 -27.19 -15.66
N LEU A 388 -42.84 -27.57 -14.37
CA LEU A 388 -41.80 -28.45 -13.84
C LEU A 388 -41.85 -29.85 -14.49
N PHE A 389 -43.05 -30.41 -14.64
CA PHE A 389 -43.23 -31.71 -15.31
C PHE A 389 -42.92 -31.66 -16.81
N LYS A 390 -43.15 -30.52 -17.48
CA LYS A 390 -42.72 -30.32 -18.88
C LYS A 390 -41.19 -30.28 -18.98
N ALA A 391 -40.54 -29.48 -18.13
CA ALA A 391 -39.07 -29.38 -18.11
C ALA A 391 -38.39 -30.72 -17.78
N ALA A 392 -38.95 -31.51 -16.86
CA ALA A 392 -38.43 -32.84 -16.51
C ALA A 392 -38.48 -33.84 -17.68
N LYS A 393 -39.35 -33.64 -18.67
CA LYS A 393 -39.45 -34.47 -19.88
C LYS A 393 -38.40 -34.09 -20.96
N GLY A 394 -37.59 -33.05 -20.72
CA GLY A 394 -36.45 -32.69 -21.59
C GLY A 394 -36.82 -31.98 -22.89
N ALA A 395 -37.97 -31.28 -22.92
CA ALA A 395 -38.38 -30.44 -24.06
C ALA A 395 -37.75 -29.04 -24.00
#